data_AF-A0A371MP72-F1
#
_entry.id   AF-A0A371MP72-F1
#
_cell.length_a   1.000
_cell.length_b   1.000
_cell.length_c   1.000
_cell.angle_alpha   90.00
_cell.angle_beta   90.00
_cell.angle_gamma   90.00
#
_symmetry.space_group_name_H-M   'P 1'
#
loop_
_entity.id
_entity.type
_entity.pdbx_description
1 polymer ?
#
loop_
_entity_poly.entity_id
_entity_poly.type
_entity_poly.pdbx_seq_one_letter_code
_entity_poly.pdbx_strand_id
1 'polypeptide(L)'
;MSTPLTYNTELAEAGNSKPVKGAMLKQTTLRAGNEIVVYEESCPADKYLFWGFGYRNKQAGNASHIYAQLKASGNGSATAGDAIKGDLIAVITDSEGRDVLHRYNIGDLETLADAAADPRTERPIMPALAPIAREDQRIQLRIVADEESDGAEIDPSASSARIYHGKLN
;
A
#
# COMPACT_ATOMS: atom_id res chain seq x y z
N MET A 1 2.31 -9.96 18.83
CA MET A 1 2.15 -10.44 17.43
C MET A 1 1.09 -9.59 16.77
N SER A 2 1.38 -8.99 15.62
CA SER A 2 0.36 -8.29 14.82
C SER A 2 -0.69 -9.27 14.30
N THR A 3 -1.96 -8.87 14.26
CA THR A 3 -3.02 -9.72 13.70
C THR A 3 -3.20 -9.46 12.20
N PRO A 4 -3.57 -10.47 11.39
CA PRO A 4 -3.73 -10.27 9.95
C PRO A 4 -4.93 -9.39 9.64
N LEU A 5 -4.84 -8.60 8.57
CA LEU A 5 -6.02 -8.00 7.96
C LEU A 5 -6.74 -9.06 7.10
N THR A 6 -8.05 -9.13 7.20
CA THR A 6 -8.90 -10.10 6.51
C THR A 6 -10.06 -9.41 5.80
N TYR A 7 -10.54 -10.03 4.73
CA TYR A 7 -11.65 -9.49 3.96
C TYR A 7 -12.92 -9.33 4.81
N ASN A 8 -13.58 -8.17 4.68
CA ASN A 8 -14.85 -7.87 5.34
C ASN A 8 -15.88 -7.33 4.34
N THR A 9 -17.02 -8.00 4.25
CA THR A 9 -18.09 -7.67 3.30
C THR A 9 -18.82 -6.38 3.65
N GLU A 10 -19.04 -6.07 4.93
CA GLU A 10 -19.75 -4.86 5.35
C GLU A 10 -18.95 -3.59 4.99
N LEU A 11 -17.62 -3.64 5.15
CA LEU A 11 -16.72 -2.56 4.73
C LEU A 11 -16.71 -2.35 3.21
N ALA A 12 -16.91 -3.42 2.44
CA ALA A 12 -16.97 -3.35 0.98
C ALA A 12 -18.18 -2.55 0.48
N GLU A 13 -19.23 -2.39 1.31
CA GLU A 13 -20.50 -1.75 0.95
C GLU A 13 -20.63 -0.32 1.51
N ALA A 14 -20.02 -0.03 2.67
CA ALA A 14 -20.31 1.20 3.42
C ALA A 14 -19.29 2.35 3.26
N GLY A 15 -18.11 2.08 2.67
CA GLY A 15 -17.01 3.04 2.63
C GLY A 15 -16.95 3.93 1.38
N ASN A 16 -16.17 5.02 1.48
CA ASN A 16 -15.67 5.72 0.30
C ASN A 16 -14.22 5.31 0.03
N SER A 17 -13.87 5.07 -1.23
CA SER A 17 -12.51 4.70 -1.62
C SER A 17 -11.65 5.93 -1.90
N LYS A 18 -10.38 5.86 -1.47
CA LYS A 18 -9.36 6.83 -1.78
C LYS A 18 -8.11 6.11 -2.32
N PRO A 19 -7.63 6.45 -3.53
CA PRO A 19 -6.43 5.84 -4.07
C PRO A 19 -5.17 6.53 -3.51
N VAL A 20 -4.24 5.75 -3.00
CA VAL A 20 -2.83 6.11 -2.80
C VAL A 20 -2.13 6.06 -4.15
N LYS A 21 -1.59 7.20 -4.58
CA LYS A 21 -0.88 7.37 -5.85
C LYS A 21 0.63 7.41 -5.65
N GLY A 22 1.40 7.14 -6.70
CA GLY A 22 2.88 7.23 -6.68
C GLY A 22 3.39 8.58 -6.14
N ALA A 23 2.79 9.68 -6.58
CA ALA A 23 3.12 11.02 -6.10
C ALA A 23 2.80 11.30 -4.61
N MET A 24 2.05 10.42 -3.94
CA MET A 24 1.78 10.52 -2.50
C MET A 24 2.80 9.73 -1.66
N LEU A 25 3.68 8.97 -2.32
CA LEU A 25 4.71 8.21 -1.63
C LEU A 25 5.81 9.15 -1.13
N LYS A 26 6.46 8.75 -0.04
CA LYS A 26 7.63 9.43 0.50
C LYS A 26 8.84 9.09 -0.35
N GLN A 27 9.58 10.13 -0.74
CA GLN A 27 10.95 9.97 -1.24
C GLN A 27 11.83 9.53 -0.08
N THR A 28 12.25 8.27 -0.07
CA THR A 28 13.03 7.67 1.01
C THR A 28 13.96 6.60 0.45
N THR A 29 15.14 6.46 1.07
CA THR A 29 16.07 5.38 0.80
C THR A 29 15.58 4.09 1.44
N LEU A 30 15.59 3.02 0.66
CA LEU A 30 15.27 1.67 1.09
C LEU A 30 16.51 0.99 1.67
N ARG A 31 16.28 0.08 2.61
CA ARG A 31 17.32 -0.79 3.14
C ARG A 31 16.82 -2.22 3.10
N ALA A 32 17.58 -3.11 2.47
CA ALA A 32 17.18 -4.50 2.32
C ALA A 32 16.91 -5.16 3.67
N GLY A 33 15.88 -5.99 3.73
CA GLY A 33 15.43 -6.69 4.94
C GLY A 33 14.77 -5.82 6.01
N ASN A 34 14.66 -4.50 5.81
CA ASN A 34 13.94 -3.60 6.70
C ASN A 34 12.62 -3.13 6.09
N GLU A 35 11.60 -3.02 6.94
CA GLU A 35 10.31 -2.40 6.57
C GLU A 35 10.42 -0.87 6.59
N ILE A 36 10.44 -0.26 5.41
CA ILE A 36 10.52 1.20 5.27
C ILE A 36 9.14 1.77 4.96
N VAL A 37 8.71 2.77 5.72
CA VAL A 37 7.41 3.45 5.53
C VAL A 37 7.48 4.36 4.31
N VAL A 38 6.67 4.06 3.30
CA VAL A 38 6.59 4.82 2.04
C VAL A 38 5.31 5.62 1.90
N TYR A 39 4.30 5.34 2.73
CA TYR A 39 3.08 6.14 2.84
C TYR A 39 2.58 6.07 4.27
N GLU A 40 2.02 7.17 4.77
CA GLU A 40 1.26 7.16 6.01
C GLU A 40 0.07 8.11 5.95
N GLU A 41 -1.02 7.73 6.61
CA GLU A 41 -2.14 8.63 6.89
C GLU A 41 -2.63 8.37 8.32
N SER A 42 -2.71 9.45 9.11
CA SER A 42 -3.30 9.39 10.46
C SER A 42 -4.81 9.33 10.36
N CYS A 43 -5.44 8.48 11.17
CA CYS A 43 -6.88 8.42 11.25
C CYS A 43 -7.42 9.68 11.95
N PRO A 44 -8.30 10.46 11.32
CA PRO A 44 -8.92 11.62 11.96
C PRO A 44 -9.79 11.21 13.16
N ALA A 45 -9.88 12.06 14.19
CA ALA A 45 -10.95 11.98 15.18
C ALA A 45 -12.30 12.01 14.45
N ASP A 46 -13.23 11.14 14.81
CA ASP A 46 -14.54 10.92 14.15
C ASP A 46 -14.53 10.19 12.81
N LYS A 47 -13.42 9.54 12.42
CA LYS A 47 -13.38 8.72 11.20
C LYS A 47 -12.71 7.39 11.47
N TYR A 48 -12.98 6.45 10.57
CA TYR A 48 -12.26 5.19 10.52
C TYR A 48 -11.62 5.02 9.15
N LEU A 49 -10.39 4.51 9.11
CA LEU A 49 -9.68 4.16 7.89
C LEU A 49 -9.55 2.65 7.79
N PHE A 50 -9.58 2.10 6.60
CA PHE A 50 -9.35 0.67 6.39
C PHE A 50 -8.63 0.41 5.08
N TRP A 51 -7.92 -0.70 4.97
CA TRP A 51 -7.16 -1.02 3.78
C TRP A 51 -8.02 -1.70 2.71
N GLY A 52 -7.69 -1.45 1.44
CA GLY A 52 -8.45 -1.96 0.31
C GLY A 52 -9.85 -1.33 0.20
N PHE A 53 -10.60 -1.78 -0.80
CA PHE A 53 -11.99 -1.37 -0.98
C PHE A 53 -12.77 -2.35 -1.88
N GLY A 54 -14.08 -2.43 -1.72
CA GLY A 54 -14.95 -3.24 -2.58
C GLY A 54 -14.85 -4.75 -2.36
N TYR A 55 -15.58 -5.51 -3.17
CA TYR A 55 -15.70 -6.96 -3.01
C TYR A 55 -14.45 -7.72 -3.46
N ARG A 56 -14.24 -8.91 -2.89
CA ARG A 56 -13.19 -9.87 -3.29
C ARG A 56 -13.41 -10.54 -4.65
N ASN A 57 -14.49 -10.22 -5.36
CA ASN A 57 -14.79 -10.77 -6.67
C ASN A 57 -14.42 -9.75 -7.75
N LYS A 58 -13.51 -10.10 -8.67
CA LYS A 58 -13.08 -9.24 -9.80
C LYS A 58 -14.24 -8.81 -10.71
N GLN A 59 -15.32 -9.57 -10.77
CA GLN A 59 -16.50 -9.25 -11.58
C GLN A 59 -17.45 -8.26 -10.92
N ALA A 60 -17.26 -7.95 -9.62
CA ALA A 60 -18.07 -6.97 -8.95
C ALA A 60 -17.77 -5.56 -9.45
N GLY A 61 -18.80 -4.73 -9.63
CA GLY A 61 -18.65 -3.37 -10.18
C GLY A 61 -17.75 -2.45 -9.36
N ASN A 62 -17.54 -2.74 -8.06
CA ASN A 62 -16.71 -1.98 -7.14
C ASN A 62 -15.35 -2.64 -6.82
N ALA A 63 -14.92 -3.65 -7.60
CA ALA A 63 -13.64 -4.32 -7.36
C ALA A 63 -12.45 -3.34 -7.46
N SER A 64 -11.60 -3.31 -6.44
CA SER A 64 -10.46 -2.40 -6.36
C SER A 64 -9.22 -3.01 -6.97
N HIS A 65 -9.07 -2.80 -8.28
CA HIS A 65 -7.89 -3.24 -9.04
C HIS A 65 -6.67 -2.39 -8.72
N ILE A 66 -5.62 -3.04 -8.23
CA ILE A 66 -4.41 -2.40 -7.74
C ILE A 66 -3.21 -2.65 -8.65
N TYR A 67 -2.23 -1.75 -8.58
CA TYR A 67 -0.89 -1.91 -9.14
C TYR A 67 0.07 -0.97 -8.41
N ALA A 68 1.36 -1.26 -8.49
CA ALA A 68 2.41 -0.39 -7.97
C ALA A 68 3.68 -0.61 -8.78
N GLN A 69 4.15 0.45 -9.43
CA GLN A 69 5.39 0.50 -10.17
C GLN A 69 6.25 1.60 -9.56
N LEU A 70 7.27 1.19 -8.81
CA LEU A 70 8.15 2.09 -8.07
C LEU A 70 9.48 2.23 -8.78
N LYS A 71 9.96 3.48 -8.85
CA LYS A 71 11.16 3.86 -9.58
C LYS A 71 12.16 4.53 -8.67
N ALA A 72 13.44 4.28 -8.90
CA ALA A 72 14.53 4.91 -8.17
C ALA A 72 14.80 6.34 -8.67
N SER A 73 15.22 7.24 -7.78
CA SER A 73 15.54 8.65 -8.08
C SER A 73 16.93 8.85 -8.68
N GLY A 74 17.84 7.89 -8.49
CA GLY A 74 19.25 8.04 -8.84
C GLY A 74 20.14 8.68 -7.76
N ASN A 75 19.56 9.16 -6.65
CA ASN A 75 20.34 9.74 -5.54
C ASN A 75 20.87 8.68 -4.55
N GLY A 76 20.53 7.41 -4.75
CA GLY A 76 20.93 6.27 -3.91
C GLY A 76 21.98 5.38 -4.58
N SER A 77 21.94 4.08 -4.26
CA SER A 77 22.78 3.05 -4.89
C SER A 77 22.31 2.68 -6.31
N ALA A 78 21.04 2.92 -6.63
CA ALA A 78 20.41 2.61 -7.90
C ALA A 78 20.43 3.80 -8.87
N THR A 79 20.32 3.52 -10.17
CA THR A 79 20.24 4.53 -11.23
C THR A 79 18.83 5.13 -11.29
N ALA A 80 18.73 6.39 -11.70
CA ALA A 80 17.43 7.03 -11.91
C ALA A 80 16.58 6.24 -12.92
N GLY A 81 15.35 5.89 -12.54
CA GLY A 81 14.40 5.12 -13.36
C GLY A 81 14.51 3.60 -13.22
N ASP A 82 15.48 3.09 -12.45
CA ASP A 82 15.56 1.65 -12.12
C ASP A 82 14.29 1.22 -11.37
N ALA A 83 13.86 -0.02 -11.63
CA ALA A 83 12.72 -0.59 -10.93
C ALA A 83 13.11 -0.99 -9.51
N ILE A 84 12.29 -0.63 -8.54
CA ILE A 84 12.46 -1.05 -7.15
C ILE A 84 11.71 -2.37 -6.95
N LYS A 85 12.40 -3.34 -6.34
CA LYS A 85 11.90 -4.69 -6.04
C LYS A 85 11.74 -4.91 -4.54
N GLY A 86 10.98 -5.94 -4.19
CA GLY A 86 10.66 -6.31 -2.81
C GLY A 86 9.16 -6.48 -2.58
N ASP A 87 8.75 -6.54 -1.32
CA ASP A 87 7.36 -6.74 -0.92
C ASP A 87 6.68 -5.43 -0.51
N LEU A 88 5.42 -5.26 -0.95
CA LEU A 88 4.56 -4.16 -0.52
C LEU A 88 3.60 -4.64 0.58
N ILE A 89 3.65 -3.98 1.74
CA ILE A 89 2.89 -4.37 2.92
C ILE A 89 1.99 -3.23 3.36
N ALA A 90 0.70 -3.51 3.54
CA ALA A 90 -0.24 -2.62 4.20
C ALA A 90 -0.29 -2.93 5.69
N VAL A 91 -0.13 -1.91 6.53
CA VAL A 91 -0.19 -2.06 7.99
C VAL A 91 -1.07 -1.02 8.66
N ILE A 92 -1.59 -1.37 9.82
CA ILE A 92 -2.20 -0.43 10.78
C ILE A 92 -1.30 -0.38 11.99
N THR A 93 -0.94 0.83 12.40
CA THR A 93 -0.06 1.08 13.54
C THR A 93 -0.77 1.88 14.63
N ASP A 94 -0.13 1.96 15.79
CA ASP A 94 -0.43 2.94 16.83
C ASP A 94 -0.28 4.41 16.35
N SER A 95 -0.54 5.34 17.26
CA SER A 95 -0.51 6.79 17.03
C SER A 95 0.87 7.32 16.68
N GLU A 96 1.92 6.58 17.01
CA GLU A 96 3.31 6.98 16.86
C GLU A 96 3.97 6.27 15.66
N GLY A 97 3.28 5.33 15.03
CA GLY A 97 3.80 4.54 13.91
C GLY A 97 4.79 3.46 14.32
N ARG A 98 4.93 3.15 15.61
CA ARG A 98 5.94 2.25 16.15
C ARG A 98 5.44 0.81 16.14
N ASP A 99 4.32 0.56 16.81
CA ASP A 99 3.79 -0.79 16.95
C ASP A 99 2.86 -1.15 15.79
N VAL A 100 3.17 -2.26 15.12
CA VAL A 100 2.31 -2.83 14.07
C VAL A 100 1.22 -3.66 14.72
N LEU A 101 -0.01 -3.16 14.64
CA LEU A 101 -1.20 -3.81 15.19
C LEU A 101 -1.77 -4.83 14.21
N HIS A 102 -1.87 -4.42 12.94
CA HIS A 102 -2.41 -5.24 11.86
C HIS A 102 -1.55 -5.18 10.61
N ARG A 103 -1.53 -6.27 9.83
CA ARG A 103 -0.77 -6.33 8.58
C ARG A 103 -1.42 -7.18 7.48
N TYR A 104 -1.08 -6.83 6.25
CA TYR A 104 -1.44 -7.56 5.03
C TYR A 104 -0.31 -7.43 4.01
N ASN A 105 0.20 -8.55 3.52
CA ASN A 105 1.08 -8.52 2.36
C ASN A 105 0.21 -8.32 1.11
N ILE A 106 0.43 -7.22 0.40
CA ILE A 106 -0.28 -6.91 -0.84
C ILE A 106 0.26 -7.78 -1.99
N GLY A 107 1.56 -8.06 -1.97
CA GLY A 107 2.29 -8.80 -2.99
C GLY A 107 3.66 -8.19 -3.25
N ASP A 108 4.43 -8.86 -4.09
CA ASP A 108 5.72 -8.40 -4.57
C ASP A 108 5.57 -7.25 -5.59
N LEU A 109 6.53 -6.33 -5.56
CA LEU A 109 6.56 -5.15 -6.41
C LEU A 109 6.80 -5.48 -7.88
N GLU A 110 7.41 -6.62 -8.20
CA GLU A 110 7.61 -7.06 -9.58
C GLU A 110 6.26 -7.40 -10.24
N THR A 111 5.47 -8.27 -9.62
CA THR A 111 4.12 -8.62 -10.08
C THR A 111 3.20 -7.41 -10.09
N LEU A 112 3.30 -6.54 -9.09
CA LEU A 112 2.51 -5.30 -9.02
C LEU A 112 2.91 -4.28 -10.09
N ALA A 113 4.18 -4.28 -10.54
CA ALA A 113 4.66 -3.42 -11.62
C ALA A 113 4.17 -3.94 -12.97
N ASP A 114 4.20 -5.26 -13.19
CA ASP A 114 3.65 -5.89 -14.40
C ASP A 114 2.14 -5.60 -14.54
N ALA A 115 1.40 -5.68 -13.42
CA ALA A 115 -0.02 -5.34 -13.38
C ALA A 115 -0.32 -3.88 -13.79
N ALA A 116 0.66 -2.97 -13.81
CA ALA A 116 0.47 -1.61 -14.31
C ALA A 116 0.20 -1.60 -15.82
N ALA A 117 0.80 -2.54 -16.56
CA ALA A 117 0.64 -2.72 -18.01
C ALA A 117 -0.62 -3.52 -18.38
N ASP A 118 -1.13 -4.34 -17.45
CA ASP A 118 -2.27 -5.21 -17.71
C ASP A 118 -3.61 -4.45 -17.89
N PRO A 119 -4.57 -5.05 -18.64
CA PRO A 119 -5.95 -4.59 -18.65
C PRO A 119 -6.51 -4.49 -17.23
N ARG A 120 -7.29 -3.44 -16.97
CA ARG A 120 -7.82 -3.14 -15.61
C ARG A 120 -8.42 -4.37 -14.91
N THR A 121 -9.19 -5.18 -15.63
CA THR A 121 -9.91 -6.35 -15.10
C THR A 121 -9.02 -7.52 -14.73
N GLU A 122 -7.81 -7.61 -15.28
CA GLU A 122 -6.87 -8.71 -15.05
C GLU A 122 -5.97 -8.46 -13.83
N ARG A 123 -5.78 -7.19 -13.49
CA ARG A 123 -4.98 -6.74 -12.34
C ARG A 123 -5.38 -7.42 -11.03
N PRO A 124 -4.43 -7.58 -10.09
CA PRO A 124 -4.73 -7.98 -8.73
C PRO A 124 -5.77 -7.04 -8.10
N ILE A 125 -6.55 -7.56 -7.16
CA ILE A 125 -7.56 -6.78 -6.43
C ILE A 125 -7.21 -6.75 -4.95
N MET A 126 -7.45 -5.60 -4.33
CA MET A 126 -7.34 -5.43 -2.88
C MET A 126 -8.73 -5.15 -2.31
N PRO A 127 -9.45 -6.18 -1.84
CA PRO A 127 -10.80 -6.00 -1.34
C PRO A 127 -10.78 -5.26 0.00
N ALA A 128 -11.94 -4.82 0.49
CA ALA A 128 -12.02 -4.15 1.79
C ALA A 128 -11.55 -5.08 2.92
N LEU A 129 -10.56 -4.64 3.69
CA LEU A 129 -9.93 -5.40 4.75
C LEU A 129 -10.25 -4.80 6.14
N ALA A 130 -10.54 -5.68 7.09
CA ALA A 130 -10.62 -5.40 8.52
C ALA A 130 -9.42 -6.04 9.25
N PRO A 131 -9.03 -5.61 10.45
CA PRO A 131 -9.61 -4.53 11.25
C PRO A 131 -9.44 -3.12 10.66
N ILE A 132 -10.23 -2.17 11.16
CA ILE A 132 -10.17 -0.75 10.78
C ILE A 132 -9.25 0.02 11.73
N ALA A 133 -8.56 1.03 11.22
CA ALA A 133 -7.85 2.02 12.01
C ALA A 133 -8.85 2.99 12.64
N ARG A 134 -8.67 3.27 13.93
CA ARG A 134 -9.49 4.18 14.75
C ARG A 134 -8.72 5.46 15.07
N GLU A 135 -9.35 6.36 15.83
CA GLU A 135 -8.67 7.48 16.46
C GLU A 135 -7.38 7.01 17.14
N ASP A 136 -6.31 7.80 17.01
CA ASP A 136 -4.96 7.49 17.48
C ASP A 136 -4.31 6.26 16.80
N GLN A 137 -4.75 5.89 15.60
CA GLN A 137 -4.07 4.89 14.77
C GLN A 137 -3.74 5.47 13.40
N ARG A 138 -2.80 4.82 12.70
CA ARG A 138 -2.37 5.21 11.36
C ARG A 138 -2.46 4.03 10.42
N ILE A 139 -2.72 4.33 9.16
CA ILE A 139 -2.51 3.38 8.07
C ILE A 139 -1.14 3.70 7.44
N GLN A 140 -0.33 2.68 7.18
CA GLN A 140 0.96 2.84 6.48
C GLN A 140 1.13 1.83 5.35
N LEU A 141 1.73 2.26 4.24
CA LEU A 141 2.35 1.33 3.29
C LEU A 141 3.83 1.24 3.64
N ARG A 142 4.33 0.02 3.70
CA ARG A 142 5.72 -0.29 3.95
C ARG A 142 6.27 -1.13 2.82
N ILE A 143 7.55 -0.96 2.52
CA ILE A 143 8.28 -1.79 1.57
C ILE A 143 9.35 -2.54 2.34
N VAL A 144 9.43 -3.84 2.09
CA VAL A 144 10.62 -4.64 2.42
C VAL A 144 11.38 -4.79 1.12
N ALA A 145 12.48 -4.04 0.96
CA ALA A 145 13.27 -4.10 -0.26
C ALA A 145 14.08 -5.40 -0.33
N ASP A 146 14.21 -5.93 -1.54
CA ASP A 146 15.16 -7.00 -1.83
C ASP A 146 16.59 -6.49 -1.81
N GLU A 147 17.56 -7.40 -1.74
CA GLU A 147 18.99 -7.07 -1.77
C GLU A 147 19.39 -6.26 -3.01
N GLU A 148 18.75 -6.51 -4.17
CA GLU A 148 18.99 -5.77 -5.42
C GLU A 148 18.54 -4.30 -5.34
N SER A 149 17.64 -3.96 -4.42
CA SER A 149 17.13 -2.60 -4.20
C SER A 149 17.67 -1.97 -2.91
N ASP A 150 18.70 -2.58 -2.29
CA ASP A 150 19.33 -2.01 -1.10
C ASP A 150 19.99 -0.67 -1.41
N GLY A 151 19.65 0.36 -0.64
CA GLY A 151 20.15 1.73 -0.83
C GLY A 151 19.46 2.50 -1.97
N ALA A 152 18.47 1.92 -2.65
CA ALA A 152 17.71 2.63 -3.68
C ALA A 152 16.79 3.67 -3.02
N GLU A 153 16.78 4.91 -3.53
CA GLU A 153 15.83 5.93 -3.09
C GLU A 153 14.62 5.98 -4.01
N ILE A 154 13.41 5.93 -3.47
CA ILE A 154 12.17 6.03 -4.23
C ILE A 154 12.04 7.43 -4.84
N ASP A 155 11.66 7.51 -6.10
CA ASP A 155 11.22 8.73 -6.78
C ASP A 155 9.68 8.75 -6.89
N PRO A 156 8.97 9.54 -6.07
CA PRO A 156 7.52 9.66 -6.16
C PRO A 156 7.03 10.26 -7.48
N SER A 157 7.87 11.05 -8.16
CA SER A 157 7.52 11.72 -9.42
C SER A 157 7.63 10.79 -10.64
N ALA A 158 8.55 9.83 -10.60
CA ALA A 158 8.69 8.78 -11.62
C ALA A 158 7.89 7.51 -11.30
N SER A 159 7.41 7.35 -10.06
CA SER A 159 6.64 6.18 -9.62
C SER A 159 5.14 6.32 -9.94
N SER A 160 4.50 5.20 -10.22
CA SER A 160 3.07 5.11 -10.46
C SER A 160 2.46 4.01 -9.60
N ALA A 161 1.49 4.36 -8.77
CA ALA A 161 0.82 3.40 -7.90
C ALA A 161 -0.68 3.70 -7.83
N ARG A 162 -1.46 2.66 -7.57
CA ARG A 162 -2.89 2.78 -7.30
C ARG A 162 -3.31 1.71 -6.29
N ILE A 163 -3.00 1.99 -5.03
CA ILE A 163 -3.46 1.18 -3.89
C ILE A 163 -4.67 1.89 -3.28
N TYR A 164 -5.63 1.17 -2.70
CA TYR A 164 -6.82 1.80 -2.12
C TYR A 164 -6.84 1.65 -0.62
N HIS A 165 -7.37 2.67 0.03
CA HIS A 165 -7.88 2.58 1.38
C HIS A 165 -9.30 3.18 1.39
N GLY A 166 -10.13 2.65 2.27
CA GLY A 166 -11.48 3.15 2.51
C GLY A 166 -11.54 4.08 3.72
N LYS A 167 -12.57 4.92 3.73
CA LYS A 167 -12.90 5.80 4.85
C LYS A 167 -14.38 5.66 5.21
N LEU A 168 -14.65 5.49 6.51
CA LEU A 168 -15.98 5.51 7.12
C LEU A 168 -16.15 6.74 8.00
N ASN A 169 -17.42 7.13 8.15
CA ASN A 169 -17.85 8.21 9.03
C ASN A 169 -18.25 7.71 10.41
#